data_AF-A0A522GZ27-F1
#
_entry.id   AF-A0A522GZ27-F1
#
_cell.length_a   1.000
_cell.length_b   1.000
_cell.length_c   1.000
_cell.angle_alpha   90.00
_cell.angle_beta   90.00
_cell.angle_gamma   90.00
#
_symmetry.space_group_name_H-M   'P 1'
#
loop_
_entity.id
_entity.type
_entity.pdbx_description
1 polymer ?
#
loop_
_entity_poly.entity_id
_entity_poly.type
_entity_poly.pdbx_seq_one_letter_code
_entity_poly.pdbx_strand_id
1 'polypeptide(L)'
;MPFRVDTLSTISMLQAAVLAVMLWVGTHGDGQIRASLRIRALALAVEAAGWGTLAFHAYLSQAQLVMGGNALNLIAQAMSVIALRMLLGEPLRWRLVLAICAIGWLGVAWFGVIDPSYRYRVL
;
A
#
# COMPACT_ATOMS: atom_id res chain seq x y z
N MET A 1 -11.57 24.19 5.67
CA MET A 1 -12.52 23.08 5.43
C MET A 1 -11.86 21.80 5.90
N PRO A 2 -12.52 20.97 6.73
CA PRO A 2 -11.94 19.69 7.14
C PRO A 2 -11.82 18.78 5.90
N PHE A 3 -10.63 18.23 5.65
CA PHE A 3 -10.43 17.25 4.59
C PHE A 3 -11.19 15.97 4.94
N ARG A 4 -12.10 15.54 4.07
CA ARG A 4 -12.78 14.26 4.21
C ARG A 4 -11.81 13.14 3.84
N VAL A 5 -11.80 12.08 4.64
CA VAL A 5 -10.96 10.89 4.40
C VAL A 5 -11.21 10.33 3.01
N ASP A 6 -12.49 10.27 2.59
CA ASP A 6 -12.92 9.84 1.24
C ASP A 6 -12.23 10.62 0.12
N THR A 7 -12.13 11.94 0.28
CA THR A 7 -11.50 12.82 -0.71
C THR A 7 -10.01 12.58 -0.77
N LEU A 8 -9.35 12.47 0.39
CA LEU A 8 -7.91 12.19 0.46
C LEU A 8 -7.58 10.81 -0.12
N SER A 9 -8.32 9.77 0.25
CA SER A 9 -8.11 8.42 -0.28
C SER A 9 -8.36 8.35 -1.78
N THR A 10 -9.35 9.08 -2.30
CA THR A 10 -9.60 9.14 -3.76
C THR A 10 -8.45 9.82 -4.50
N ILE A 11 -7.92 10.93 -3.96
CA ILE A 11 -6.75 11.60 -4.54
C ILE A 11 -5.52 10.68 -4.51
N SER A 12 -5.24 10.03 -3.38
CA SER A 12 -4.12 9.10 -3.24
C SER A 12 -4.25 7.89 -4.17
N MET A 13 -5.46 7.33 -4.31
CA MET A 13 -5.76 6.26 -5.27
C MET A 13 -5.44 6.71 -6.69
N LEU A 14 -5.96 7.86 -7.12
CA LEU A 14 -5.75 8.37 -8.47
C LEU A 14 -4.28 8.67 -8.73
N GLN A 15 -3.59 9.30 -7.78
CA GLN A 15 -2.18 9.62 -7.89
C GLN A 15 -1.32 8.35 -8.01
N ALA A 16 -1.56 7.35 -7.15
CA ALA A 16 -0.86 6.07 -7.22
C ALA A 16 -1.12 5.35 -8.56
N ALA A 17 -2.36 5.36 -9.05
CA ALA A 17 -2.71 4.78 -10.34
C ALA A 17 -2.03 5.48 -11.52
N VAL A 18 -2.02 6.83 -11.54
CA VAL A 18 -1.33 7.61 -12.58
C VAL A 18 0.16 7.32 -12.54
N LEU A 19 0.79 7.29 -11.36
CA LEU A 19 2.21 6.96 -11.23
C LEU A 19 2.51 5.52 -11.69
N ALA A 20 1.63 4.57 -11.39
CA ALA A 20 1.75 3.19 -11.86
C ALA A 20 1.78 3.15 -13.40
N VAL A 21 0.85 3.85 -14.06
CA VAL A 21 0.77 3.93 -15.52
C VAL A 21 1.98 4.64 -16.10
N MET A 22 2.36 5.80 -15.55
CA MET A 22 3.54 6.55 -16.00
C MET A 22 4.80 5.69 -15.94
N LEU A 23 5.00 4.96 -14.85
CA LEU A 23 6.17 4.10 -14.69
C LEU A 23 6.10 2.89 -15.62
N TRP A 24 4.93 2.26 -15.76
CA TRP A 24 4.73 1.12 -16.65
C TRP A 24 5.02 1.49 -18.10
N VAL A 25 4.39 2.55 -18.61
CA VAL A 25 4.59 3.08 -19.97
C VAL A 25 6.00 3.62 -20.14
N GLY A 26 6.63 4.19 -19.12
CA GLY A 26 8.04 4.61 -19.18
C GLY A 26 9.03 3.44 -19.35
N THR A 27 8.63 2.21 -19.01
CA THR A 27 9.51 1.03 -18.94
C THR A 27 9.39 0.09 -20.15
N HIS A 28 9.92 0.52 -21.30
CA HIS A 28 10.02 -0.32 -22.51
C HIS A 28 11.31 -1.14 -22.54
N GLY A 29 11.28 -2.37 -23.09
CA GLY A 29 12.44 -3.26 -23.27
C GLY A 29 12.67 -4.26 -22.13
N ASP A 30 13.79 -5.00 -22.21
CA ASP A 30 14.13 -6.10 -21.28
C ASP A 30 15.35 -5.81 -20.39
N GLY A 31 15.47 -6.57 -19.29
CA GLY A 31 16.58 -6.50 -18.33
C GLY A 31 16.14 -6.37 -16.86
N GLN A 32 17.02 -6.74 -15.93
CA GLN A 32 16.75 -6.77 -14.49
C GLN A 32 16.32 -5.40 -13.92
N ILE A 33 16.96 -4.31 -14.36
CA ILE A 33 16.58 -2.94 -13.97
C ILE A 33 15.14 -2.65 -14.38
N ARG A 34 14.74 -3.01 -15.61
CA ARG A 34 13.38 -2.77 -16.10
C ARG A 34 12.37 -3.67 -15.41
N ALA A 35 12.73 -4.93 -15.12
CA ALA A 35 11.90 -5.83 -14.31
C ALA A 35 11.65 -5.24 -12.92
N SER A 36 12.66 -4.63 -12.29
CA SER A 36 12.50 -3.95 -11.01
C SER A 36 11.53 -2.77 -11.08
N LEU A 37 11.61 -1.96 -12.14
CA LEU A 37 10.70 -0.83 -12.35
C LEU A 37 9.27 -1.27 -12.64
N ARG A 38 9.08 -2.40 -13.35
CA ARG A 38 7.75 -3.01 -13.55
C ARG A 38 7.17 -3.52 -12.23
N ILE A 39 7.96 -4.13 -11.36
CA ILE A 39 7.51 -4.54 -10.02
C ILE A 39 7.11 -3.31 -9.20
N ARG A 40 7.86 -2.21 -9.29
CA ARG A 40 7.49 -0.94 -8.63
C ARG A 40 6.19 -0.35 -9.20
N ALA A 41 5.97 -0.45 -10.51
CA ALA A 41 4.72 -0.01 -11.14
C ALA A 41 3.53 -0.85 -10.66
N LEU A 42 3.69 -2.18 -10.57
CA LEU A 42 2.67 -3.06 -9.98
C LEU A 42 2.44 -2.74 -8.50
N ALA A 43 3.49 -2.43 -7.75
CA ALA A 43 3.37 -2.01 -6.36
C ALA A 43 2.49 -0.75 -6.22
N LEU A 44 2.66 0.24 -7.10
CA LEU A 44 1.82 1.44 -7.15
C LEU A 44 0.36 1.11 -7.51
N ALA A 45 0.13 0.14 -8.39
CA ALA A 45 -1.23 -0.31 -8.69
C ALA A 45 -1.90 -0.99 -7.48
N VAL A 46 -1.15 -1.79 -6.72
CA VAL A 46 -1.63 -2.40 -5.47
C VAL A 46 -1.89 -1.32 -4.40
N GLU A 47 -1.03 -0.31 -4.30
CA GLU A 47 -1.22 0.84 -3.42
C GLU A 47 -2.49 1.62 -3.79
N ALA A 48 -2.72 1.85 -5.08
CA ALA A 48 -3.94 2.47 -5.58
C ALA A 48 -5.18 1.66 -5.18
N ALA A 49 -5.14 0.33 -5.30
CA ALA A 49 -6.23 -0.53 -4.85
C ALA A 49 -6.45 -0.42 -3.32
N GLY A 50 -5.38 -0.33 -2.53
CA GLY A 50 -5.43 -0.09 -1.09
C GLY A 50 -6.18 1.20 -0.75
N TRP A 51 -5.80 2.32 -1.37
CA TRP A 51 -6.51 3.59 -1.23
C TRP A 51 -7.94 3.53 -1.75
N GLY A 52 -8.19 2.76 -2.81
CA GLY A 52 -9.52 2.51 -3.35
C GLY A 52 -10.45 1.87 -2.32
N THR A 53 -9.96 0.92 -1.50
CA THR A 53 -10.79 0.34 -0.44
C THR A 53 -11.32 1.42 0.52
N LEU A 54 -10.49 2.40 0.90
CA LEU A 54 -10.89 3.52 1.74
C LEU A 54 -11.84 4.49 1.02
N ALA A 55 -11.63 4.73 -0.27
CA ALA A 55 -12.53 5.55 -1.07
C ALA A 55 -13.94 4.94 -1.21
N PHE A 56 -14.03 3.61 -1.27
CA PHE A 56 -15.28 2.85 -1.35
C PHE A 56 -15.77 2.31 0.00
N HIS A 57 -15.42 2.97 1.11
CA HIS A 57 -15.77 2.52 2.46
C HIS A 57 -17.26 2.30 2.68
N ALA A 58 -18.13 2.99 1.94
CA ALA A 58 -19.58 2.84 2.01
C ALA A 58 -20.08 1.43 1.62
N TYR A 59 -19.28 0.66 0.87
CA TYR A 59 -19.63 -0.68 0.38
C TYR A 59 -18.87 -1.81 1.10
N LEU A 60 -17.99 -1.47 2.04
CA LEU A 60 -17.10 -2.42 2.71
C LEU A 60 -17.32 -2.38 4.23
N SER A 61 -17.27 -3.54 4.86
CA SER A 61 -17.28 -3.62 6.32
C SER A 61 -16.00 -2.99 6.91
N GLN A 62 -16.09 -2.49 8.14
CA GLN A 62 -14.95 -1.92 8.87
C GLN A 62 -13.79 -2.92 8.98
N ALA A 63 -14.07 -4.21 9.17
CA ALA A 63 -13.06 -5.26 9.19
C ALA A 63 -12.36 -5.43 7.82
N GLN A 64 -13.10 -5.38 6.71
CA GLN A 64 -12.53 -5.45 5.35
C GLN A 64 -11.65 -4.24 5.04
N LEU A 65 -12.05 -3.04 5.48
CA LEU A 65 -11.27 -1.83 5.31
C LEU A 65 -9.95 -1.89 6.09
N VAL A 66 -10.04 -2.25 7.36
CA VAL A 66 -8.86 -2.31 8.24
C VAL A 66 -7.93 -3.46 7.83
N MET A 67 -8.44 -4.66 7.58
CA MET A 67 -7.57 -5.80 7.28
C MET A 67 -7.13 -5.82 5.82
N GLY A 68 -8.08 -5.59 4.90
CA GLY A 68 -7.85 -5.66 3.46
C GLY A 68 -7.08 -4.46 2.92
N GLY A 69 -7.51 -3.24 3.24
CA GLY A 69 -6.82 -2.02 2.81
C GLY A 69 -5.37 -1.94 3.31
N ASN A 70 -5.13 -2.31 4.57
CA ASN A 70 -3.78 -2.34 5.13
C ASN A 70 -2.94 -3.51 4.60
N ALA A 71 -3.54 -4.67 4.33
CA ALA A 71 -2.82 -5.75 3.66
C ALA A 71 -2.33 -5.31 2.27
N LEU A 72 -3.16 -4.63 1.48
CA LEU A 72 -2.78 -4.09 0.17
C LEU A 72 -1.63 -3.09 0.30
N ASN A 73 -1.69 -2.17 1.27
CA ASN A 73 -0.59 -1.24 1.51
C ASN A 73 0.72 -1.95 1.90
N LEU A 74 0.67 -2.94 2.78
CA LEU A 74 1.87 -3.70 3.17
C LEU A 74 2.44 -4.52 2.00
N ILE A 75 1.58 -5.09 1.15
CA ILE A 75 2.00 -5.79 -0.06
C ILE A 75 2.69 -4.80 -1.02
N ALA A 76 2.10 -3.63 -1.26
CA ALA A 76 2.70 -2.59 -2.10
C ALA A 76 4.08 -2.16 -1.58
N GLN A 77 4.24 -2.00 -0.26
CA GLN A 77 5.54 -1.68 0.32
C GLN A 77 6.55 -2.82 0.18
N ALA A 78 6.13 -4.07 0.44
CA ALA A 78 6.98 -5.24 0.24
C ALA A 78 7.46 -5.36 -1.21
N MET A 79 6.57 -5.18 -2.19
CA MET A 79 6.90 -5.16 -3.61
C MET A 79 7.88 -4.03 -3.95
N SER A 80 7.73 -2.85 -3.32
CA SER A 80 8.65 -1.74 -3.51
C SER A 80 10.05 -2.05 -2.97
N VAL A 81 10.16 -2.75 -1.83
CA VAL A 81 11.45 -3.24 -1.31
C VAL A 81 12.06 -4.29 -2.26
N ILE A 82 11.26 -5.19 -2.81
CA ILE A 82 11.72 -6.18 -3.81
C ILE A 82 12.28 -5.46 -5.04
N ALA A 83 11.54 -4.48 -5.57
CA ALA A 83 11.98 -3.66 -6.69
C ALA A 83 13.31 -2.97 -6.39
N LEU A 84 13.45 -2.31 -5.23
CA LEU A 84 14.69 -1.64 -4.84
C LEU A 84 15.87 -2.62 -4.73
N ARG A 85 15.68 -3.78 -4.10
CA ARG A 85 16.74 -4.80 -3.98
C ARG A 85 17.14 -5.36 -5.34
N MET A 86 16.18 -5.60 -6.23
CA MET A 86 16.45 -6.02 -7.61
C MET A 86 17.22 -4.96 -8.40
N LEU A 87 16.89 -3.68 -8.21
CA LEU A 87 17.59 -2.55 -8.81
C LEU A 87 19.04 -2.43 -8.33
N LEU A 88 19.27 -2.66 -7.03
CA LEU A 88 20.60 -2.64 -6.40
C LEU A 88 21.40 -3.94 -6.63
N GLY A 89 20.79 -4.99 -7.19
CA GLY A 89 21.43 -6.30 -7.36
C GLY A 89 21.70 -7.05 -6.05
N GLU A 90 21.00 -6.68 -4.97
CA GLU A 90 21.23 -7.25 -3.64
C GLU A 90 20.26 -8.39 -3.30
N PRO A 91 20.70 -9.39 -2.51
CA PRO A 91 19.85 -10.50 -2.13
C PRO A 91 18.70 -10.07 -1.20
N LEU A 92 17.50 -10.58 -1.48
CA LEU A 92 16.32 -10.30 -0.68
C LEU A 92 16.31 -11.13 0.61
N ARG A 93 16.28 -10.45 1.76
CA ARG A 93 16.06 -11.08 3.08
C ARG A 93 14.58 -11.37 3.31
N TRP A 94 14.00 -12.25 2.50
CA TRP A 94 12.56 -12.52 2.45
C TRP A 94 11.95 -12.83 3.83
N ARG A 95 12.65 -13.58 4.68
CA ARG A 95 12.21 -13.91 6.04
C ARG A 95 12.00 -12.67 6.91
N LEU A 96 12.93 -11.72 6.84
CA LEU A 96 12.86 -10.48 7.60
C LEU A 96 11.72 -9.59 7.09
N VAL A 97 11.58 -9.49 5.76
CA VAL A 97 10.50 -8.73 5.13
C VAL A 97 9.13 -9.30 5.52
N LEU A 98 8.96 -10.63 5.44
CA LEU A 98 7.71 -11.28 5.87
C LEU A 98 7.42 -11.08 7.35
N ALA A 99 8.44 -11.17 8.22
CA ALA A 99 8.27 -10.91 9.65
C ALA A 99 7.82 -9.47 9.91
N ILE A 100 8.43 -8.48 9.25
CA ILE A 100 8.05 -7.06 9.37
C ILE A 100 6.62 -6.85 8.84
N CYS A 101 6.28 -7.43 7.69
CA CYS A 101 4.92 -7.35 7.15
C CYS A 101 3.89 -7.99 8.10
N ALA A 102 4.17 -9.16 8.66
CA ALA A 102 3.28 -9.84 9.58
C ALA A 102 3.10 -9.04 10.88
N ILE A 103 4.19 -8.54 11.49
CA ILE A 103 4.15 -7.72 12.70
C ILE A 103 3.38 -6.41 12.44
N GLY A 104 3.65 -5.75 11.30
CA GLY A 104 2.95 -4.53 10.90
C GLY A 104 1.46 -4.78 10.69
N TRP A 105 1.09 -5.86 9.99
CA TRP A 105 -0.31 -6.22 9.73
C TRP A 105 -1.06 -6.54 11.02
N LEU A 106 -0.46 -7.34 11.90
CA LEU A 106 -1.02 -7.66 13.22
C LEU A 106 -1.16 -6.42 14.10
N GLY A 107 -0.17 -5.52 14.08
CA GLY A 107 -0.22 -4.26 14.82
C GLY A 107 -1.39 -3.39 14.37
N VAL A 108 -1.59 -3.25 13.06
CA VAL A 108 -2.71 -2.46 12.51
C VAL A 108 -4.07 -3.14 12.77
N ALA A 109 -4.15 -4.47 12.64
CA ALA A 109 -5.35 -5.22 12.99
C ALA A 109 -5.70 -5.05 14.47
N TRP A 110 -4.70 -5.09 15.35
CA TRP A 110 -4.85 -4.84 16.79
C TRP A 110 -5.39 -3.43 17.08
N PHE A 111 -4.85 -2.39 16.41
CA PHE A 111 -5.38 -1.03 16.51
C PHE A 111 -6.84 -0.91 16.03
N GLY A 112 -7.23 -1.68 15.01
CA GLY A 112 -8.62 -1.72 14.54
C GLY A 112 -9.59 -2.41 15.51
N VAL A 113 -9.12 -3.36 16.32
CA VAL A 113 -9.92 -4.03 17.35
C VAL A 113 -10.02 -3.17 18.62
N ILE A 114 -8.92 -2.50 19.00
CA ILE A 114 -8.89 -1.70 20.22
C ILE A 114 -9.68 -0.40 20.10
N ASP A 115 -9.97 0.07 18.88
CA ASP A 115 -10.65 1.33 18.58
C ASP A 115 -10.23 2.40 19.58
N PRO A 116 -8.94 2.85 19.56
CA PRO A 116 -8.42 3.75 20.57
C PRO A 116 -9.36 4.94 20.60
N SER A 117 -10.10 5.03 21.70
CA SER A 117 -11.31 5.83 21.80
C SER A 117 -10.95 7.29 21.58
N TYR A 118 -10.99 7.73 20.32
CA TYR A 118 -10.70 9.09 19.90
C TYR A 118 -11.65 10.10 20.54
N ARG A 119 -12.79 9.61 21.08
CA ARG A 119 -13.74 10.37 21.90
C ARG A 119 -13.14 10.94 23.20
N TYR A 120 -12.01 10.42 23.71
CA TYR A 120 -11.41 10.91 24.96
C TYR A 120 -10.17 11.81 24.78
N ARG A 121 -9.76 12.14 23.55
CA ARG A 121 -8.63 13.06 23.30
C ARG A 121 -9.02 14.47 22.88
N VAL A 122 -10.32 14.78 22.91
CA VAL A 122 -10.83 16.15 22.70
C VAL A 122 -11.60 16.56 23.96
N LEU A 123 -10.87 16.70 25.06
CA LEU A 123 -11.26 17.57 26.18
C LEU A 123 -10.73 18.97 25.89
#